data_AF-A0A6B3HYM7-F1
#
_entry.id   AF-A0A6B3HYM7-F1
#
_cell.length_a   1.000
_cell.length_b   1.000
_cell.length_c   1.000
_cell.angle_alpha   90.00
_cell.angle_beta   90.00
_cell.angle_gamma   90.00
#
_symmetry.space_group_name_H-M   'P 1'
#
loop_
_entity.id
_entity.type
_entity.pdbx_description
1 polymer ?
#
loop_
_entity_poly.entity_id
_entity_poly.type
_entity_poly.pdbx_seq_one_letter_code
_entity_poly.pdbx_strand_id
1 'polypeptide(L)'
;MTNQRRALRTAAVVVAMAATAATASTFATAQAHDTTSGSAASSADRRDPAPAKGHVEHNLEGPFSEQQAAQREAALEQVLSGDKKVTTRSGSKVVKLGDKKYVELGREKTDKIFTILLEFGDQVDDTTLFDPDGDGPKPPVKKFGGAPGPAHNKIAKPDPKKDNSTAWKADYNQAHFEKLYFGEGKNVHSLKTYYEKTSSGRYSVEGEVSDWVKVPYNEARYGSNYCGQSNCANVWDAVRDGVNAWVADQKAKGRTDAEIKANLAEYDEWDRYDFDGDGNFNEPDGYIDHFQLVHAGEDESAGGGAEGPNAIWAHRWYAYGTNAGATGPANNKAGGAQIGDTGIWVGDYTVQP
;
A
#
# COMPACT_ATOMS: atom_id res chain seq x y z
N MET A 1 -38.98 7.55 -62.91
CA MET A 1 -38.23 8.57 -62.15
C MET A 1 -38.66 8.46 -60.70
N THR A 2 -37.90 7.71 -59.91
CA THR A 2 -38.24 7.31 -58.54
C THR A 2 -37.27 7.99 -57.57
N ASN A 3 -37.80 8.83 -56.68
CA ASN A 3 -37.08 9.55 -55.64
C ASN A 3 -36.64 8.61 -54.52
N GLN A 4 -35.33 8.50 -54.26
CA GLN A 4 -34.81 7.92 -53.02
C GLN A 4 -34.24 9.03 -52.12
N ARG A 5 -34.93 9.28 -51.00
CA ARG A 5 -34.43 10.08 -49.88
C ARG A 5 -33.41 9.23 -49.11
N ARG A 6 -32.15 9.69 -49.03
CA ARG A 6 -31.14 9.12 -48.12
C ARG A 6 -31.42 9.63 -46.70
N ALA A 7 -31.75 8.72 -45.79
CA ALA A 7 -31.74 8.99 -44.36
C ALA A 7 -30.31 8.83 -43.83
N LEU A 8 -29.72 9.93 -43.36
CA LEU A 8 -28.50 9.89 -42.54
C LEU A 8 -28.93 9.45 -41.13
N ARG A 9 -28.51 8.25 -40.72
CA ARG A 9 -28.58 7.82 -39.33
C ARG A 9 -27.32 8.30 -38.61
N THR A 10 -27.46 9.37 -37.84
CA THR A 10 -26.44 9.81 -36.88
C THR A 10 -26.47 8.83 -35.70
N ALA A 11 -25.47 7.96 -35.60
CA ALA A 11 -25.27 7.13 -34.42
C ALA A 11 -24.58 7.98 -33.35
N ALA A 12 -25.34 8.45 -32.36
CA ALA A 12 -24.78 9.03 -31.15
C ALA A 12 -24.25 7.89 -30.26
N VAL A 13 -22.93 7.75 -30.17
CA VAL A 13 -22.28 6.89 -29.17
C VAL A 13 -22.29 7.66 -27.86
N VAL A 14 -23.19 7.29 -26.96
CA VAL A 14 -23.18 7.75 -25.57
C VAL A 14 -22.11 6.94 -24.83
N VAL A 15 -20.93 7.55 -24.62
CA VAL A 15 -19.94 7.01 -23.68
C VAL A 15 -20.41 7.38 -22.28
N ALA A 16 -20.94 6.41 -21.54
CA ALA A 16 -21.16 6.55 -20.12
C ALA A 16 -19.80 6.54 -19.42
N MET A 17 -19.22 7.72 -19.21
CA MET A 17 -18.11 7.86 -18.26
C MET A 17 -18.69 7.69 -16.86
N ALA A 18 -18.53 6.50 -16.29
CA ALA A 18 -18.60 6.34 -14.86
C ALA A 18 -17.36 7.02 -14.28
N ALA A 19 -17.46 8.34 -14.06
CA ALA A 19 -16.52 9.06 -13.24
C ALA A 19 -16.74 8.58 -11.80
N THR A 20 -16.06 7.50 -11.41
CA THR A 20 -15.73 7.29 -10.01
C THR A 20 -14.66 8.33 -9.66
N ALA A 21 -15.12 9.56 -9.43
CA ALA A 21 -14.37 10.56 -8.71
C ALA A 21 -14.22 10.05 -7.27
N ALA A 22 -13.20 9.23 -7.03
CA ALA A 22 -12.66 9.01 -5.69
C ALA A 22 -11.65 10.13 -5.39
N THR A 23 -12.11 11.38 -5.46
CA THR A 23 -11.42 12.54 -4.90
C THR A 23 -12.40 13.24 -3.99
N ALA A 24 -12.60 12.58 -2.86
CA ALA A 24 -12.85 13.15 -1.55
C ALA A 24 -13.10 11.94 -0.65
N SER A 25 -12.08 11.50 0.07
CA SER A 25 -12.32 10.84 1.34
C SER A 25 -12.91 11.90 2.27
N THR A 26 -14.15 12.34 2.00
CA THR A 26 -14.97 12.92 3.05
C THR A 26 -15.11 11.80 4.06
N PHE A 27 -14.38 11.94 5.16
CA PHE A 27 -14.58 11.20 6.38
C PHE A 27 -16.08 11.12 6.64
N ALA A 28 -16.69 9.99 6.32
CA ALA A 28 -17.96 9.62 6.88
C ALA A 28 -17.68 9.19 8.31
N THR A 29 -17.42 10.16 9.19
CA THR A 29 -17.81 9.96 10.59
C THR A 29 -19.31 9.75 10.55
N ALA A 30 -19.75 8.52 10.79
CA ALA A 30 -21.15 8.21 10.98
C ALA A 30 -21.64 8.95 12.23
N GLN A 31 -22.01 10.22 12.07
CA GLN A 31 -22.79 10.98 13.04
C GLN A 31 -24.23 10.49 12.87
N ALA A 32 -24.57 9.42 13.59
CA ALA A 32 -25.96 9.01 13.72
C ALA A 32 -26.73 10.15 14.40
N HIS A 33 -27.71 10.68 13.69
CA HIS A 33 -28.59 11.73 14.17
C HIS A 33 -29.41 11.22 15.36
N ASP A 34 -29.17 11.79 16.54
CA ASP A 34 -29.94 11.55 17.75
C ASP A 34 -31.39 11.96 17.54
N THR A 35 -32.29 10.98 17.57
CA THR A 35 -33.67 11.20 17.98
C THR A 35 -33.92 10.44 19.27
N THR A 36 -34.05 11.23 20.33
CA THR A 36 -34.28 10.86 21.72
C THR A 36 -35.47 9.90 21.90
N SER A 37 -35.27 8.82 22.67
CA SER A 37 -35.99 8.59 23.95
C SER A 37 -35.61 7.25 24.60
N GLY A 38 -34.93 7.32 25.73
CA GLY A 38 -35.14 6.43 26.88
C GLY A 38 -34.65 4.99 26.81
N SER A 39 -33.42 4.75 27.27
CA SER A 39 -33.12 3.88 28.44
C SER A 39 -31.62 3.68 28.55
N ALA A 40 -31.09 3.96 29.75
CA ALA A 40 -29.69 3.81 30.09
C ALA A 40 -29.25 2.34 29.99
N ALA A 41 -28.42 2.05 29.00
CA ALA A 41 -27.53 0.90 29.01
C ALA A 41 -26.10 1.44 28.91
N SER A 42 -25.25 1.02 29.84
CA SER A 42 -23.83 1.37 29.91
C SER A 42 -23.18 1.27 28.54
N SER A 43 -22.82 2.41 27.95
CA SER A 43 -21.97 2.42 26.77
C SER A 43 -20.65 1.77 27.17
N ALA A 44 -20.31 0.64 26.57
CA ALA A 44 -18.93 0.17 26.59
C ALA A 44 -18.08 1.33 26.07
N ASP A 45 -17.15 1.81 26.89
CA ASP A 45 -16.23 2.88 26.59
C ASP A 45 -15.34 2.39 25.43
N ARG A 46 -15.78 2.63 24.19
CA ARG A 46 -15.02 2.32 22.97
C ARG A 46 -13.88 3.33 22.90
N ARG A 47 -12.79 3.06 23.60
CA ARG A 47 -11.53 3.78 23.40
C ARG A 47 -10.87 3.25 22.15
N ASP A 48 -10.84 4.09 21.13
CA ASP A 48 -9.83 3.97 20.08
C ASP A 48 -8.45 4.17 20.74
N PRO A 49 -7.51 3.21 20.63
CA PRO A 49 -6.18 3.35 21.22
C PRO A 49 -5.33 4.43 20.55
N ALA A 50 -5.74 4.93 19.37
CA ALA A 50 -5.01 5.95 18.65
C ALA A 50 -4.70 7.15 19.55
N PRO A 51 -3.44 7.63 19.60
CA PRO A 51 -3.08 8.71 20.49
C PRO A 51 -3.94 9.94 20.22
N ALA A 52 -4.55 10.51 21.27
CA ALA A 52 -5.44 11.66 21.19
C ALA A 52 -4.78 12.97 20.67
N LYS A 53 -3.51 12.93 20.25
CA LYS A 53 -2.74 14.07 19.75
C LYS A 53 -2.27 13.83 18.32
N GLY A 54 -2.92 14.53 17.39
CA GLY A 54 -2.43 14.74 16.03
C GLY A 54 -2.95 13.70 15.03
N HIS A 55 -3.28 14.17 13.84
CA HIS A 55 -3.51 13.32 12.69
C HIS A 55 -2.15 12.76 12.23
N VAL A 56 -1.98 11.43 12.24
CA VAL A 56 -0.84 10.79 11.60
C VAL A 56 -1.23 10.51 10.15
N GLU A 57 -0.42 10.97 9.21
CA GLU A 57 -0.66 10.73 7.79
C GLU A 57 -0.38 9.25 7.47
N HIS A 58 -1.36 8.59 6.85
CA HIS A 58 -1.28 7.17 6.48
C HIS A 58 -0.97 6.99 4.99
N ASN A 59 -1.11 8.04 4.17
CA ASN A 59 -0.68 8.06 2.79
C ASN A 59 0.47 9.05 2.63
N LEU A 60 1.68 8.56 2.88
CA LEU A 60 2.89 9.38 2.84
C LEU A 60 3.34 9.60 1.39
N GLU A 61 3.87 10.80 1.13
CA GLU A 61 4.30 11.20 -0.20
C GLU A 61 5.55 10.43 -0.65
N GLY A 62 5.49 9.92 -1.87
CA GLY A 62 6.62 9.37 -2.59
C GLY A 62 7.24 10.40 -3.56
N PRO A 63 8.26 10.00 -4.32
CA PRO A 63 9.04 10.91 -5.17
C PRO A 63 8.21 11.57 -6.29
N PHE A 64 7.10 10.95 -6.69
CA PHE A 64 6.26 11.44 -7.80
C PHE A 64 4.80 11.72 -7.38
N SER A 65 4.48 11.66 -6.08
CA SER A 65 3.09 11.78 -5.61
C SER A 65 2.46 13.13 -5.97
N GLU A 66 3.16 14.24 -5.69
CA GLU A 66 2.67 15.60 -5.99
C GLU A 66 2.48 15.79 -7.50
N GLN A 67 3.48 15.39 -8.29
CA GLN A 67 3.41 15.46 -9.76
C GLN A 67 2.24 14.62 -10.30
N GLN A 68 2.06 13.39 -9.82
CA GLN A 68 0.97 12.52 -10.27
C GLN A 68 -0.40 13.14 -9.93
N ALA A 69 -0.56 13.68 -8.72
CA ALA A 69 -1.80 14.32 -8.28
C ALA A 69 -2.13 15.54 -9.17
N ALA A 70 -1.17 16.44 -9.37
CA ALA A 70 -1.36 17.64 -10.19
C ALA A 70 -1.67 17.31 -11.66
N GLN A 71 -1.02 16.29 -12.22
CA GLN A 71 -1.31 15.82 -13.58
C GLN A 71 -2.69 15.18 -13.70
N ARG A 72 -3.08 14.38 -12.70
CA ARG A 72 -4.41 13.79 -12.65
C ARG A 72 -5.51 14.85 -12.58
N GLU A 73 -5.34 15.84 -11.71
CA GLU A 73 -6.27 16.97 -11.59
C GLU A 73 -6.41 17.71 -12.93
N ALA A 74 -5.29 18.13 -13.53
CA ALA A 74 -5.30 18.81 -14.83
C ALA A 74 -5.94 17.98 -15.95
N ALA A 75 -5.74 16.65 -15.96
CA ALA A 75 -6.37 15.76 -16.93
C ALA A 75 -7.88 15.67 -16.74
N LEU A 76 -8.34 15.60 -15.49
CA LEU A 76 -9.77 15.59 -15.18
C LEU A 76 -10.43 16.91 -15.58
N GLU A 77 -9.83 18.05 -15.24
CA GLU A 77 -10.34 19.38 -15.62
C GLU A 77 -10.47 19.54 -17.14
N GLN A 78 -9.46 19.13 -17.89
CA GLN A 78 -9.48 19.21 -19.36
C GLN A 78 -10.48 18.24 -20.01
N VAL A 79 -10.73 17.09 -19.39
CA VAL A 79 -11.79 16.18 -19.86
C VAL A 79 -13.17 16.73 -19.55
N LEU A 80 -13.38 17.30 -18.35
CA LEU A 80 -14.66 17.85 -17.93
C LEU A 80 -15.05 19.12 -18.70
N SER A 81 -14.08 19.95 -19.07
CA SER A 81 -14.29 21.12 -19.93
C SER A 81 -14.51 20.76 -21.40
N GLY A 82 -14.15 19.54 -21.82
CA GLY A 82 -14.25 19.06 -23.19
C GLY A 82 -13.03 19.37 -24.07
N ASP A 83 -11.98 19.98 -23.51
CA ASP A 83 -10.75 20.33 -24.21
C ASP A 83 -9.91 19.10 -24.61
N LYS A 84 -9.98 18.04 -23.79
CA LYS A 84 -9.31 16.76 -24.05
C LYS A 84 -10.32 15.62 -24.05
N LYS A 85 -9.97 14.55 -24.76
CA LYS A 85 -10.74 13.31 -24.82
C LYS A 85 -9.96 12.18 -24.18
N VAL A 86 -10.66 11.36 -23.42
CA VAL A 86 -10.16 10.08 -22.94
C VAL A 86 -10.09 9.12 -24.11
N THR A 87 -8.94 8.48 -24.31
CA THR A 87 -8.75 7.41 -25.30
C THR A 87 -8.41 6.11 -24.59
N THR A 88 -8.80 4.98 -25.17
CA THR A 88 -8.30 3.69 -24.70
C THR A 88 -6.92 3.46 -25.32
N ARG A 89 -5.92 3.19 -24.49
CA ARG A 89 -4.56 2.83 -24.92
C ARG A 89 -4.07 1.66 -24.10
N SER A 90 -3.67 0.59 -24.79
CA SER A 90 -3.18 -0.65 -24.17
C SER A 90 -4.07 -1.23 -23.07
N GLY A 91 -5.39 -1.01 -23.12
CA GLY A 91 -6.33 -1.47 -22.08
C GLY A 91 -6.69 -0.44 -21.01
N SER A 92 -5.96 0.68 -20.94
CA SER A 92 -6.18 1.76 -19.99
C SER A 92 -6.92 2.96 -20.59
N LYS A 93 -7.63 3.72 -19.76
CA LYS A 93 -8.25 4.99 -20.14
C LYS A 93 -7.25 6.11 -19.92
N VAL A 94 -6.76 6.72 -20.99
CA VAL A 94 -5.62 7.64 -20.97
C VAL A 94 -6.00 9.00 -21.55
N VAL A 95 -5.43 10.06 -20.99
CA VAL A 95 -5.51 11.43 -21.52
C VAL A 95 -4.11 11.92 -21.85
N LYS A 96 -3.92 12.42 -23.08
CA LYS A 96 -2.67 13.09 -23.48
C LYS A 96 -2.72 14.58 -23.14
N LEU A 97 -2.00 14.97 -22.10
CA LEU A 97 -1.90 16.37 -21.67
C LEU A 97 -0.98 17.16 -22.61
N GLY A 98 0.14 16.59 -23.01
CA GLY A 98 1.15 17.26 -23.84
C GLY A 98 2.03 16.27 -24.61
N ASP A 99 3.14 16.76 -25.17
CA ASP A 99 4.13 15.87 -25.75
C ASP A 99 4.74 14.98 -24.68
N LYS A 100 4.78 13.66 -24.94
CA LYS A 100 5.21 12.61 -23.99
C LYS A 100 4.64 12.73 -22.57
N LYS A 101 3.42 13.27 -22.43
CA LYS A 101 2.77 13.47 -21.14
C LYS A 101 1.37 12.90 -21.17
N TYR A 102 1.22 11.72 -20.58
CA TYR A 102 -0.03 10.99 -20.52
C TYR A 102 -0.46 10.80 -19.07
N VAL A 103 -1.76 10.63 -18.87
CA VAL A 103 -2.35 10.39 -17.56
C VAL A 103 -3.38 9.28 -17.68
N GLU A 104 -3.22 8.21 -16.91
CA GLU A 104 -4.21 7.17 -16.76
C GLU A 104 -5.36 7.66 -15.86
N LEU A 105 -6.56 7.75 -16.41
CA LEU A 105 -7.77 8.15 -15.70
C LEU A 105 -8.60 6.97 -15.18
N GLY A 106 -8.45 5.79 -15.75
CA GLY A 106 -9.19 4.62 -15.32
C GLY A 106 -8.65 3.33 -15.92
N ARG A 107 -8.91 2.24 -15.19
CA ARG A 107 -8.42 0.90 -15.51
C ARG A 107 -9.50 -0.11 -15.16
N GLU A 108 -9.68 -1.09 -16.04
CA GLU A 108 -10.66 -2.17 -15.88
C GLU A 108 -9.92 -3.50 -16.04
N LYS A 109 -9.30 -3.99 -14.95
CA LYS A 109 -8.46 -5.19 -14.96
C LYS A 109 -8.47 -5.88 -13.60
N THR A 110 -7.82 -7.04 -13.55
CA THR A 110 -7.37 -7.66 -12.30
C THR A 110 -5.88 -7.33 -12.13
N ASP A 111 -5.50 -6.71 -11.01
CA ASP A 111 -4.09 -6.53 -10.67
C ASP A 111 -3.60 -7.61 -9.72
N LYS A 112 -2.30 -7.86 -9.77
CA LYS A 112 -1.63 -8.76 -8.84
C LYS A 112 -1.03 -7.99 -7.67
N ILE A 113 -1.19 -8.55 -6.48
CA ILE A 113 -0.62 -8.05 -5.24
C ILE A 113 0.39 -9.08 -4.75
N PHE A 114 1.61 -8.61 -4.47
CA PHE A 114 2.64 -9.42 -3.85
C PHE A 114 2.74 -9.11 -2.37
N THR A 115 2.34 -10.05 -1.52
CA THR A 115 2.31 -9.87 -0.07
C THR A 115 3.39 -10.69 0.61
N ILE A 116 4.20 -10.05 1.46
CA ILE A 116 5.16 -10.73 2.36
C ILE A 116 4.66 -10.63 3.80
N LEU A 117 4.67 -11.78 4.51
CA LEU A 117 4.43 -11.84 5.94
C LEU A 117 5.76 -11.76 6.69
N LEU A 118 5.92 -10.80 7.59
CA LEU A 118 7.19 -10.40 8.19
C LEU A 118 7.20 -10.59 9.71
N GLU A 119 8.00 -11.54 10.18
CA GLU A 119 8.27 -11.74 11.60
C GLU A 119 9.56 -11.05 12.03
N PHE A 120 9.60 -10.54 13.26
CA PHE A 120 10.78 -9.89 13.81
C PHE A 120 11.72 -10.85 14.56
N GLY A 121 13.01 -10.51 14.50
CA GLY A 121 14.08 -11.26 15.14
C GLY A 121 14.35 -10.83 16.57
N ASP A 122 15.44 -11.35 17.12
CA ASP A 122 15.85 -11.11 18.50
C ASP A 122 17.05 -10.16 18.64
N GLN A 123 17.66 -9.75 17.52
CA GLN A 123 18.74 -8.77 17.56
C GLN A 123 18.18 -7.40 17.92
N VAL A 124 18.79 -6.77 18.91
CA VAL A 124 18.47 -5.41 19.33
C VAL A 124 19.64 -4.51 18.97
N ASP A 125 19.37 -3.46 18.19
CA ASP A 125 20.35 -2.38 18.02
C ASP A 125 20.16 -1.38 19.15
N ASP A 126 21.10 -1.37 20.09
CA ASP A 126 21.12 -0.41 21.19
C ASP A 126 22.36 0.50 21.13
N THR A 127 23.04 0.51 19.96
CA THR A 127 24.32 1.17 19.75
C THR A 127 24.23 2.33 18.76
N THR A 128 23.31 2.26 17.79
CA THR A 128 23.10 3.36 16.85
C THR A 128 22.56 4.58 17.58
N LEU A 129 23.25 5.71 17.41
CA LEU A 129 22.87 6.99 17.99
C LEU A 129 22.19 7.90 16.95
N PHE A 130 21.29 8.74 17.41
CA PHE A 130 20.63 9.79 16.64
C PHE A 130 20.86 11.13 17.34
N ASP A 131 21.25 12.13 16.55
CA ASP A 131 21.38 13.49 17.02
C ASP A 131 20.04 14.23 16.81
N PRO A 132 19.32 14.59 17.89
CA PRO A 132 18.00 15.20 17.77
C PRO A 132 18.02 16.67 17.33
N ASP A 133 19.17 17.37 17.36
CA ASP A 133 19.27 18.77 16.93
C ASP A 133 20.48 19.08 16.02
N GLY A 134 21.21 18.06 15.57
CA GLY A 134 22.29 18.19 14.60
C GLY A 134 23.49 18.90 15.20
N ASP A 135 23.83 20.08 14.71
CA ASP A 135 24.93 20.89 15.30
C ASP A 135 24.52 21.59 16.63
N GLY A 136 23.38 21.21 17.20
CA GLY A 136 22.82 21.79 18.42
C GLY A 136 23.48 21.28 19.71
N PRO A 137 23.05 21.77 20.87
CA PRO A 137 23.67 21.44 22.16
C PRO A 137 23.20 20.11 22.76
N LYS A 138 22.19 19.42 22.19
CA LYS A 138 21.69 18.18 22.81
C LYS A 138 22.67 17.03 22.56
N PRO A 139 22.88 16.15 23.55
CA PRO A 139 23.68 14.95 23.31
C PRO A 139 22.93 13.99 22.38
N PRO A 140 23.64 13.21 21.56
CA PRO A 140 23.04 12.11 20.81
C PRO A 140 22.33 11.11 21.74
N VAL A 141 21.18 10.63 21.30
CA VAL A 141 20.37 9.64 22.02
C VAL A 141 20.39 8.31 21.28
N LYS A 142 20.10 7.20 21.98
CA LYS A 142 19.92 5.92 21.30
C LYS A 142 18.79 6.05 20.28
N LYS A 143 19.09 5.66 19.05
CA LYS A 143 18.13 5.68 17.94
C LYS A 143 17.13 4.55 18.09
N PHE A 144 17.59 3.37 18.50
CA PHE A 144 16.80 2.16 18.61
C PHE A 144 16.97 1.51 20.00
N GLY A 145 16.24 0.42 20.23
CA GLY A 145 16.22 -0.33 21.50
C GLY A 145 15.09 -1.35 21.50
N GLY A 146 14.24 -1.34 22.53
CA GLY A 146 13.04 -2.18 22.59
C GLY A 146 13.30 -3.63 23.00
N ALA A 147 12.24 -4.44 22.98
CA ALA A 147 12.28 -5.86 23.33
C ALA A 147 12.49 -6.72 22.06
N PRO A 148 13.06 -7.94 22.18
CA PRO A 148 13.11 -8.90 21.08
C PRO A 148 11.73 -9.26 20.51
N GLY A 149 11.64 -9.43 19.19
CA GLY A 149 10.41 -9.79 18.48
C GLY A 149 9.56 -8.58 18.07
N PRO A 150 8.23 -8.74 17.93
CA PRO A 150 7.46 -9.95 18.24
C PRO A 150 7.52 -11.02 17.15
N ALA A 151 7.27 -12.27 17.58
CA ALA A 151 6.92 -13.35 16.67
C ALA A 151 5.44 -13.24 16.25
N HIS A 152 5.07 -13.78 15.08
CA HIS A 152 3.67 -13.90 14.70
C HIS A 152 2.92 -14.79 15.72
N ASN A 153 1.59 -14.63 15.81
CA ASN A 153 0.75 -15.34 16.79
C ASN A 153 1.09 -15.06 18.26
N LYS A 154 1.74 -13.92 18.58
CA LYS A 154 2.03 -13.49 19.96
C LYS A 154 1.14 -12.38 20.48
N ILE A 155 0.21 -11.87 19.66
CA ILE A 155 -0.83 -10.93 20.10
C ILE A 155 -1.66 -11.59 21.21
N ALA A 156 -1.76 -10.92 22.36
CA ALA A 156 -2.49 -11.43 23.51
C ALA A 156 -3.98 -11.54 23.16
N LYS A 157 -4.61 -12.65 23.55
CA LYS A 157 -6.05 -12.81 23.35
C LYS A 157 -6.82 -11.74 24.13
N PRO A 158 -7.63 -10.88 23.49
CA PRO A 158 -8.33 -9.80 24.17
C PRO A 158 -9.42 -10.34 25.09
N ASP A 159 -9.68 -9.63 26.19
CA ASP A 159 -10.88 -9.82 27.01
C ASP A 159 -12.07 -9.17 26.29
N PRO A 160 -13.06 -9.93 25.79
CA PRO A 160 -14.14 -9.38 24.96
C PRO A 160 -15.04 -8.39 25.72
N LYS A 161 -14.94 -8.31 27.06
CA LYS A 161 -15.65 -7.29 27.85
C LYS A 161 -14.95 -5.94 27.85
N LYS A 162 -13.67 -5.91 27.47
CA LYS A 162 -12.81 -4.72 27.48
C LYS A 162 -12.38 -4.31 26.08
N ASP A 163 -12.15 -5.29 25.21
CA ASP A 163 -11.74 -5.10 23.84
C ASP A 163 -12.49 -6.09 22.94
N ASN A 164 -13.41 -5.53 22.15
CA ASN A 164 -14.17 -6.24 21.12
C ASN A 164 -13.84 -5.72 19.72
N SER A 165 -12.80 -4.89 19.59
CA SER A 165 -12.34 -4.27 18.34
C SER A 165 -11.15 -5.00 17.74
N THR A 166 -10.29 -5.62 18.56
CA THR A 166 -9.15 -6.38 18.07
C THR A 166 -9.62 -7.61 17.29
N ALA A 167 -9.22 -7.69 16.02
CA ALA A 167 -9.54 -8.78 15.11
C ALA A 167 -8.70 -10.04 15.42
N TRP A 168 -8.78 -10.53 16.66
CA TRP A 168 -7.90 -11.58 17.18
C TRP A 168 -8.16 -12.97 16.57
N LYS A 169 -7.09 -13.67 16.21
CA LYS A 169 -7.08 -15.11 15.89
C LYS A 169 -5.99 -15.84 16.65
N ALA A 170 -6.20 -17.13 16.88
CA ALA A 170 -5.21 -18.00 17.49
C ALA A 170 -4.03 -18.30 16.54
N ASP A 171 -4.28 -18.25 15.23
CA ASP A 171 -3.30 -18.54 14.20
C ASP A 171 -3.53 -17.66 12.96
N TYR A 172 -2.60 -16.74 12.74
CA TYR A 172 -2.43 -15.85 11.59
C TYR A 172 -1.44 -16.48 10.61
N ASN A 173 -1.79 -17.66 10.10
CA ASN A 173 -1.00 -18.35 9.07
C ASN A 173 -1.23 -17.75 7.67
N GLN A 174 -0.41 -18.17 6.70
CA GLN A 174 -0.53 -17.79 5.29
C GLN A 174 -1.96 -17.96 4.75
N ALA A 175 -2.60 -19.10 5.01
CA ALA A 175 -3.96 -19.39 4.54
C ALA A 175 -5.03 -18.42 5.09
N HIS A 176 -4.81 -17.87 6.29
CA HIS A 176 -5.68 -16.82 6.82
C HIS A 176 -5.63 -15.57 5.95
N PHE A 177 -4.43 -15.10 5.61
CA PHE A 177 -4.23 -13.90 4.79
C PHE A 177 -4.63 -14.11 3.33
N GLU A 178 -4.34 -15.28 2.75
CA GLU A 178 -4.84 -15.64 1.41
C GLU A 178 -6.37 -15.55 1.34
N LYS A 179 -7.06 -16.07 2.37
CA LYS A 179 -8.52 -15.94 2.45
C LYS A 179 -8.97 -14.50 2.65
N LEU A 180 -8.25 -13.72 3.46
CA LEU A 180 -8.56 -12.32 3.73
C LEU A 180 -8.41 -11.45 2.46
N TYR A 181 -7.36 -11.65 1.68
CA TYR A 181 -7.11 -10.84 0.49
C TYR A 181 -7.82 -11.39 -0.74
N PHE A 182 -7.73 -12.69 -0.99
CA PHE A 182 -8.11 -13.29 -2.27
C PHE A 182 -9.24 -14.31 -2.17
N GLY A 183 -9.87 -14.47 -1.00
CA GLY A 183 -10.99 -15.39 -0.83
C GLY A 183 -12.15 -15.08 -1.81
N GLU A 184 -12.73 -16.13 -2.38
CA GLU A 184 -13.77 -16.03 -3.42
C GLU A 184 -15.10 -16.66 -2.99
N GLY A 185 -16.18 -16.24 -3.65
CA GLY A 185 -17.49 -16.88 -3.54
C GLY A 185 -18.58 -16.02 -2.89
N LYS A 186 -19.81 -16.53 -2.91
CA LYS A 186 -20.96 -15.82 -2.33
C LYS A 186 -20.79 -15.68 -0.83
N ASN A 187 -21.02 -14.48 -0.30
CA ASN A 187 -20.89 -14.12 1.12
C ASN A 187 -19.48 -14.30 1.71
N VAL A 188 -18.44 -14.34 0.85
CA VAL A 188 -17.06 -14.17 1.32
C VAL A 188 -16.75 -12.68 1.40
N HIS A 189 -16.08 -12.29 2.47
CA HIS A 189 -15.62 -10.92 2.70
C HIS A 189 -14.10 -10.93 2.63
N SER A 190 -13.58 -10.45 1.51
CA SER A 190 -12.16 -10.38 1.18
C SER A 190 -11.86 -9.07 0.46
N LEU A 191 -10.58 -8.70 0.34
CA LEU A 191 -10.16 -7.54 -0.44
C LEU A 191 -10.64 -7.66 -1.90
N LYS A 192 -10.50 -8.84 -2.49
CA LYS A 192 -11.00 -9.18 -3.83
C LYS A 192 -12.50 -8.92 -3.99
N THR A 193 -13.32 -9.54 -3.16
CA THR A 193 -14.79 -9.39 -3.23
C THR A 193 -15.26 -7.97 -2.91
N TYR A 194 -14.51 -7.23 -2.08
CA TYR A 194 -14.74 -5.80 -1.85
C TYR A 194 -14.54 -5.00 -3.14
N TYR A 195 -13.40 -5.14 -3.81
CA TYR A 195 -13.11 -4.42 -5.05
C TYR A 195 -14.05 -4.80 -6.19
N GLU A 196 -14.38 -6.08 -6.34
CA GLU A 196 -15.36 -6.53 -7.33
C GLU A 196 -16.74 -5.91 -7.08
N LYS A 197 -17.17 -5.84 -5.81
CA LYS A 197 -18.46 -5.25 -5.46
C LYS A 197 -18.48 -3.73 -5.68
N THR A 198 -17.47 -3.01 -5.19
CA THR A 198 -17.43 -1.53 -5.27
C THR A 198 -17.17 -1.03 -6.69
N SER A 199 -16.44 -1.79 -7.50
CA SER A 199 -16.19 -1.45 -8.90
C SER A 199 -17.32 -1.88 -9.86
N SER A 200 -18.33 -2.59 -9.37
CA SER A 200 -19.34 -3.29 -10.19
C SER A 200 -18.72 -4.31 -11.15
N GLY A 201 -17.69 -5.03 -10.69
CA GLY A 201 -17.00 -6.09 -11.40
C GLY A 201 -15.98 -5.63 -12.44
N ARG A 202 -15.69 -4.32 -12.51
CA ARG A 202 -14.71 -3.76 -13.46
C ARG A 202 -13.27 -3.87 -12.98
N TYR A 203 -13.08 -4.03 -11.68
CA TYR A 203 -11.77 -4.14 -11.06
C TYR A 203 -11.77 -5.26 -10.02
N SER A 204 -10.70 -6.04 -10.01
CA SER A 204 -10.46 -7.11 -9.05
C SER A 204 -8.97 -7.14 -8.68
N VAL A 205 -8.64 -7.94 -7.68
CA VAL A 205 -7.26 -8.18 -7.27
C VAL A 205 -7.04 -9.67 -7.07
N GLU A 206 -5.84 -10.13 -7.38
CA GLU A 206 -5.35 -11.47 -7.12
C GLU A 206 -3.88 -11.41 -6.69
N GLY A 207 -3.26 -12.55 -6.42
CA GLY A 207 -1.83 -12.56 -6.09
C GLY A 207 -1.46 -13.66 -5.12
N GLU A 208 -0.30 -13.47 -4.50
CA GLU A 208 0.33 -14.42 -3.58
C GLU A 208 0.51 -13.76 -2.22
N VAL A 209 0.25 -14.54 -1.17
CA VAL A 209 0.76 -14.25 0.16
C VAL A 209 1.92 -15.19 0.41
N SER A 210 3.12 -14.68 0.67
CA SER A 210 4.26 -15.53 1.00
C SER A 210 4.11 -16.13 2.40
N ASP A 211 4.90 -17.17 2.68
CA ASP A 211 5.06 -17.66 4.05
C ASP A 211 5.72 -16.59 4.95
N TRP A 212 5.64 -16.77 6.27
CA TRP A 212 6.30 -15.88 7.23
C TRP A 212 7.83 -15.93 7.07
N VAL A 213 8.44 -14.77 6.83
CA VAL A 213 9.90 -14.60 6.77
C VAL A 213 10.37 -13.82 7.99
N LYS A 214 11.52 -14.19 8.54
CA LYS A 214 12.06 -13.56 9.74
C LYS A 214 13.20 -12.61 9.40
N VAL A 215 13.08 -11.35 9.81
CA VAL A 215 14.18 -10.38 9.76
C VAL A 215 15.07 -10.49 11.00
N PRO A 216 16.35 -10.08 10.94
CA PRO A 216 17.28 -10.31 12.05
C PRO A 216 16.97 -9.48 13.30
N TYR A 217 16.55 -8.22 13.13
CA TYR A 217 16.29 -7.30 14.23
C TYR A 217 14.85 -7.37 14.75
N ASN A 218 14.67 -6.90 15.99
CA ASN A 218 13.38 -6.66 16.59
C ASN A 218 12.62 -5.48 15.93
N GLU A 219 11.33 -5.36 16.24
CA GLU A 219 10.45 -4.37 15.61
C GLU A 219 10.94 -2.93 15.80
N ALA A 220 11.52 -2.60 16.96
CA ALA A 220 12.05 -1.27 17.23
C ALA A 220 13.10 -0.79 16.22
N ARG A 221 13.87 -1.69 15.59
CA ARG A 221 14.83 -1.30 14.55
C ARG A 221 14.14 -0.66 13.35
N TYR A 222 12.88 -1.00 13.11
CA TYR A 222 12.08 -0.61 11.95
C TYR A 222 10.94 0.34 12.29
N GLY A 223 10.34 0.22 13.49
CA GLY A 223 9.17 1.00 13.92
C GLY A 223 9.46 2.11 14.93
N SER A 224 10.69 2.25 15.46
CA SER A 224 10.95 3.27 16.50
C SER A 224 10.64 4.70 16.05
N ASN A 225 10.05 5.48 16.96
CA ASN A 225 9.72 6.89 16.78
C ASN A 225 10.89 7.86 17.00
N TYR A 226 12.12 7.44 16.66
CA TYR A 226 13.35 8.19 16.99
C TYR A 226 13.38 9.62 16.42
N CYS A 227 12.69 9.82 15.29
CA CYS A 227 12.59 11.12 14.61
C CYS A 227 11.50 12.03 15.19
N GLY A 228 10.84 11.61 16.28
CA GLY A 228 9.75 12.36 16.92
C GLY A 228 8.39 12.20 16.25
N GLN A 229 8.24 11.24 15.34
CA GLN A 229 7.01 10.89 14.63
C GLN A 229 6.83 9.37 14.65
N SER A 230 5.59 8.89 14.46
CA SER A 230 5.29 7.45 14.34
C SER A 230 5.84 6.80 13.07
N ASN A 231 5.92 7.58 11.98
CA ASN A 231 6.51 7.13 10.73
C ASN A 231 7.87 7.78 10.53
N CYS A 232 8.94 7.03 10.82
CA CYS A 232 10.32 7.43 10.57
C CYS A 232 10.93 6.61 9.42
N ALA A 233 11.98 7.13 8.78
CA ALA A 233 12.59 6.50 7.59
C ALA A 233 13.20 5.10 7.81
N ASN A 234 13.36 4.66 9.07
CA ASN A 234 13.83 3.30 9.39
C ASN A 234 12.85 2.21 8.96
N VAL A 235 11.56 2.52 8.78
CA VAL A 235 10.59 1.51 8.30
C VAL A 235 10.91 1.02 6.89
N TRP A 236 11.59 1.83 6.07
CA TRP A 236 12.07 1.39 4.76
C TRP A 236 13.05 0.21 4.86
N ASP A 237 13.79 0.11 5.98
CA ASP A 237 14.65 -1.04 6.24
C ASP A 237 13.83 -2.33 6.41
N ALA A 238 12.56 -2.28 6.89
CA ALA A 238 11.71 -3.47 6.97
C ALA A 238 11.31 -3.97 5.59
N VAL A 239 11.07 -3.06 4.63
CA VAL A 239 10.83 -3.43 3.23
C VAL A 239 12.07 -4.10 2.66
N ARG A 240 13.25 -3.47 2.78
CA ARG A 240 14.52 -4.02 2.29
C ARG A 240 14.85 -5.38 2.91
N ASP A 241 14.80 -5.47 4.23
CA ASP A 241 15.21 -6.67 4.94
C ASP A 241 14.15 -7.77 4.79
N GLY A 242 12.86 -7.42 4.67
CA GLY A 242 11.77 -8.34 4.39
C GLY A 242 11.87 -8.99 3.01
N VAL A 243 12.10 -8.21 1.94
CA VAL A 243 12.28 -8.79 0.60
C VAL A 243 13.56 -9.63 0.50
N ASN A 244 14.62 -9.24 1.21
CA ASN A 244 15.86 -10.03 1.27
C ASN A 244 15.68 -11.33 2.06
N ALA A 245 14.96 -11.30 3.17
CA ALA A 245 14.61 -12.50 3.94
C ALA A 245 13.74 -13.46 3.11
N TRP A 246 12.80 -12.93 2.33
CA TRP A 246 12.02 -13.73 1.38
C TRP A 246 12.89 -14.36 0.30
N VAL A 247 13.80 -13.62 -0.35
CA VAL A 247 14.74 -14.21 -1.32
C VAL A 247 15.58 -15.32 -0.69
N ALA A 248 16.08 -15.11 0.53
CA ALA A 248 16.85 -16.12 1.25
C ALA A 248 16.02 -17.38 1.54
N ASP A 249 14.77 -17.22 1.96
CA ASP A 249 13.81 -18.33 2.15
C ASP A 249 13.53 -19.09 0.84
N GLN A 250 13.28 -18.37 -0.26
CA GLN A 250 13.06 -18.99 -1.58
C GLN A 250 14.28 -19.79 -2.04
N LYS A 251 15.49 -19.26 -1.83
CA LYS A 251 16.74 -19.98 -2.12
C LYS A 251 16.93 -21.21 -1.23
N ALA A 252 16.58 -21.11 0.05
CA ALA A 252 16.60 -22.25 0.97
C ALA A 252 15.61 -23.35 0.55
N LYS A 253 14.48 -22.96 -0.07
CA LYS A 253 13.50 -23.85 -0.71
C LYS A 253 13.95 -24.39 -2.09
N GLY A 254 15.16 -24.03 -2.54
CA GLY A 254 15.78 -24.55 -3.76
C GLY A 254 15.51 -23.74 -5.03
N ARG A 255 14.84 -22.59 -4.94
CA ARG A 255 14.62 -21.72 -6.11
C ARG A 255 15.89 -20.98 -6.49
N THR A 256 16.14 -20.92 -7.79
CA THR A 256 17.25 -20.15 -8.39
C THR A 256 16.89 -18.67 -8.52
N ASP A 257 17.90 -17.80 -8.64
CA ASP A 257 17.69 -16.37 -8.91
C ASP A 257 16.86 -16.12 -10.17
N ALA A 258 16.99 -16.99 -11.19
CA ALA A 258 16.23 -16.90 -12.41
C ALA A 258 14.74 -17.22 -12.19
N GLU A 259 14.42 -18.23 -11.39
CA GLU A 259 13.03 -18.61 -11.06
C GLU A 259 12.36 -17.58 -10.14
N ILE A 260 13.13 -17.00 -9.22
CA ILE A 260 12.66 -15.91 -8.36
C ILE A 260 12.35 -14.69 -9.23
N LYS A 261 13.28 -14.28 -10.10
CA LYS A 261 13.08 -13.17 -11.03
C LYS A 261 11.88 -13.39 -11.96
N ALA A 262 11.75 -14.59 -12.53
CA ALA A 262 10.65 -14.90 -13.44
C ALA A 262 9.28 -14.78 -12.76
N ASN A 263 9.18 -15.22 -11.51
CA ASN A 263 7.95 -15.12 -10.73
C ASN A 263 7.66 -13.68 -10.28
N LEU A 264 8.67 -12.91 -9.87
CA LEU A 264 8.50 -11.50 -9.54
C LEU A 264 8.09 -10.65 -10.76
N ALA A 265 8.55 -11.00 -11.96
CA ALA A 265 8.18 -10.31 -13.19
C ALA A 265 6.68 -10.43 -13.52
N GLU A 266 5.95 -11.38 -12.92
CA GLU A 266 4.50 -11.45 -13.04
C GLU A 266 3.77 -10.35 -12.27
N TYR A 267 4.47 -9.63 -11.39
CA TYR A 267 3.94 -8.55 -10.56
C TYR A 267 4.45 -7.16 -10.98
N ASP A 268 5.14 -7.07 -12.11
CA ASP A 268 5.64 -5.84 -12.74
C ASP A 268 4.97 -5.76 -14.13
N GLU A 269 3.73 -5.29 -14.16
CA GLU A 269 2.89 -5.19 -15.36
C GLU A 269 2.34 -3.76 -15.55
N TRP A 270 2.61 -2.84 -14.61
CA TRP A 270 2.04 -1.50 -14.59
C TRP A 270 3.06 -0.39 -14.31
N ASP A 271 3.38 0.35 -15.37
CA ASP A 271 4.06 1.63 -15.29
C ASP A 271 3.09 2.72 -14.81
N ARG A 272 3.00 2.87 -13.49
CA ARG A 272 2.15 3.87 -12.82
C ARG A 272 2.45 5.31 -13.23
N TYR A 273 3.69 5.60 -13.61
CA TYR A 273 4.19 6.95 -13.80
C TYR A 273 4.46 7.31 -15.28
N ASP A 274 4.24 6.36 -16.21
CA ASP A 274 4.55 6.51 -17.64
C ASP A 274 5.99 7.01 -17.82
N PHE A 275 6.95 6.30 -17.20
CA PHE A 275 8.31 6.80 -16.97
C PHE A 275 9.06 7.09 -18.28
N ASP A 276 8.72 6.40 -19.37
CA ASP A 276 9.29 6.61 -20.69
C ASP A 276 8.47 7.58 -21.57
N GLY A 277 7.31 8.01 -21.07
CA GLY A 277 6.43 8.99 -21.68
C GLY A 277 5.80 8.50 -22.97
N ASP A 278 5.66 7.19 -23.14
CA ASP A 278 5.05 6.62 -24.33
C ASP A 278 3.52 6.78 -24.26
N GLY A 279 2.90 6.62 -23.09
CA GLY A 279 1.47 6.60 -22.80
C GLY A 279 0.86 5.21 -22.60
N ASN A 280 1.69 4.18 -22.48
CA ASN A 280 1.32 2.79 -22.26
C ASN A 280 1.57 2.40 -20.80
N PHE A 281 0.53 2.49 -19.97
CA PHE A 281 0.64 2.17 -18.55
C PHE A 281 0.71 0.66 -18.29
N ASN A 282 0.37 -0.22 -19.25
CA ASN A 282 0.36 -1.67 -19.03
C ASN A 282 1.63 -2.31 -19.59
N GLU A 283 2.77 -1.88 -19.06
CA GLU A 283 4.10 -2.44 -19.32
C GLU A 283 4.96 -2.40 -18.06
N PRO A 284 6.00 -3.24 -17.96
CA PRO A 284 6.88 -3.28 -16.81
C PRO A 284 7.71 -2.00 -16.67
N ASP A 285 7.86 -1.51 -15.45
CA ASP A 285 8.69 -0.36 -15.10
C ASP A 285 9.89 -0.73 -14.19
N GLY A 286 9.98 -2.02 -13.83
CA GLY A 286 11.02 -2.58 -12.96
C GLY A 286 10.65 -2.59 -11.47
N TYR A 287 9.45 -2.16 -11.11
CA TYR A 287 8.92 -2.20 -9.75
C TYR A 287 7.73 -3.16 -9.63
N ILE A 288 7.57 -3.74 -8.45
CA ILE A 288 6.34 -4.49 -8.13
C ILE A 288 5.16 -3.51 -8.09
N ASP A 289 4.12 -3.78 -8.90
CA ASP A 289 2.94 -2.94 -9.10
C ASP A 289 2.22 -2.62 -7.77
N HIS A 290 2.00 -3.66 -6.97
CA HIS A 290 1.34 -3.60 -5.67
C HIS A 290 2.05 -4.49 -4.67
N PHE A 291 2.85 -3.89 -3.79
CA PHE A 291 3.54 -4.59 -2.72
C PHE A 291 2.86 -4.36 -1.36
N GLN A 292 2.68 -5.45 -0.62
CA GLN A 292 2.16 -5.42 0.75
C GLN A 292 3.11 -6.13 1.70
N LEU A 293 3.34 -5.50 2.85
CA LEU A 293 4.08 -6.07 3.96
C LEU A 293 3.13 -6.20 5.14
N VAL A 294 2.95 -7.43 5.63
CA VAL A 294 2.18 -7.69 6.85
C VAL A 294 3.18 -8.01 7.95
N HIS A 295 3.26 -7.21 9.01
CA HIS A 295 4.22 -7.44 10.09
C HIS A 295 3.58 -8.14 11.28
N ALA A 296 4.37 -8.94 12.00
CA ALA A 296 3.91 -9.54 13.24
C ALA A 296 3.71 -8.47 14.32
N GLY A 297 2.65 -8.58 15.12
CA GLY A 297 2.44 -7.71 16.27
C GLY A 297 1.14 -6.91 16.17
N GLU A 298 0.93 -6.01 17.11
CA GLU A 298 -0.17 -5.05 17.05
C GLU A 298 0.33 -3.76 16.42
N ASP A 299 -0.53 -3.11 15.64
CA ASP A 299 -0.22 -1.80 15.04
C ASP A 299 -0.04 -0.72 16.09
N GLU A 300 0.92 0.20 15.88
CA GLU A 300 1.15 1.34 16.77
C GLU A 300 -0.11 2.21 16.91
N SER A 301 -0.90 2.35 15.84
CA SER A 301 -2.16 3.11 15.88
C SER A 301 -3.20 2.47 16.79
N ALA A 302 -3.10 1.16 17.03
CA ALA A 302 -3.89 0.40 18.01
C ALA A 302 -3.19 0.29 19.38
N GLY A 303 -2.11 1.03 19.60
CA GLY A 303 -1.36 1.08 20.86
C GLY A 303 -0.09 0.22 20.87
N GLY A 304 0.20 -0.52 19.79
CA GLY A 304 1.44 -1.27 19.60
C GLY A 304 1.63 -2.51 20.49
N GLY A 305 0.59 -2.92 21.23
CA GLY A 305 0.63 -4.10 22.10
C GLY A 305 1.83 -4.11 23.06
N ALA A 306 2.65 -5.15 22.96
CA ALA A 306 3.84 -5.31 23.80
C ALA A 306 5.01 -4.38 23.40
N GLU A 307 5.10 -3.99 22.12
CA GLU A 307 6.16 -3.13 21.62
C GLU A 307 5.85 -1.64 21.78
N GLY A 308 4.57 -1.29 21.94
CA GLY A 308 4.12 0.08 22.16
C GLY A 308 4.58 1.01 21.04
N PRO A 309 5.21 2.17 21.34
CA PRO A 309 5.73 3.12 20.34
C PRO A 309 6.89 2.61 19.48
N ASN A 310 7.31 1.35 19.64
CA ASN A 310 8.26 0.70 18.73
C ASN A 310 7.58 -0.13 17.66
N ALA A 311 6.27 -0.38 17.79
CA ALA A 311 5.49 -1.07 16.78
C ALA A 311 5.46 -0.24 15.49
N ILE A 312 5.39 -0.90 14.34
CA ILE A 312 5.20 -0.16 13.08
C ILE A 312 3.76 0.40 13.05
N TRP A 313 3.63 1.68 12.75
CA TRP A 313 2.34 2.30 12.45
C TRP A 313 1.91 1.96 11.02
N ALA A 314 0.71 1.43 10.81
CA ALA A 314 0.21 1.04 9.50
C ALA A 314 0.05 2.24 8.53
N HIS A 315 0.67 2.16 7.36
CA HIS A 315 0.68 3.24 6.36
C HIS A 315 0.98 2.73 4.95
N ARG A 316 0.83 3.62 3.97
CA ARG A 316 1.37 3.53 2.62
C ARG A 316 2.48 4.56 2.45
N TRP A 317 3.59 4.16 1.83
CA TRP A 317 4.68 5.07 1.46
C TRP A 317 5.48 4.54 0.27
N TYR A 318 6.61 5.18 -0.03
CA TYR A 318 7.56 4.80 -1.06
C TYR A 318 8.93 4.56 -0.42
N ALA A 319 9.44 3.33 -0.47
CA ALA A 319 10.70 2.95 0.14
C ALA A 319 11.86 3.73 -0.48
N TYR A 320 12.67 4.40 0.34
CA TYR A 320 13.83 5.18 -0.11
C TYR A 320 13.54 6.17 -1.27
N GLY A 321 12.33 6.75 -1.32
CA GLY A 321 11.94 7.69 -2.37
C GLY A 321 12.83 8.94 -2.45
N THR A 322 13.49 9.30 -1.34
CA THR A 322 14.50 10.36 -1.29
C THR A 322 15.72 10.11 -2.18
N ASN A 323 15.92 8.87 -2.64
CA ASN A 323 17.00 8.48 -3.53
C ASN A 323 16.60 8.47 -5.01
N ALA A 324 15.43 9.02 -5.36
CA ALA A 324 15.03 9.17 -6.75
C ALA A 324 16.12 9.90 -7.58
N GLY A 325 16.36 9.40 -8.79
CA GLY A 325 17.48 9.79 -9.66
C GLY A 325 18.80 9.07 -9.38
N ALA A 326 18.99 8.48 -8.19
CA ALA A 326 20.23 7.79 -7.82
C ALA A 326 20.12 6.25 -7.87
N THR A 327 19.08 5.69 -7.25
CA THR A 327 18.85 4.22 -7.13
C THR A 327 17.54 3.79 -7.79
N GLY A 328 17.41 2.48 -8.05
CA GLY A 328 16.26 1.86 -8.72
C GLY A 328 16.66 1.00 -9.93
N PRO A 329 15.70 0.48 -10.70
CA PRO A 329 15.93 -0.16 -11.99
C PRO A 329 16.77 0.70 -12.93
N ALA A 330 17.52 0.05 -13.82
CA ALA A 330 18.56 0.69 -14.64
C ALA A 330 18.08 1.93 -15.40
N ASN A 331 16.85 1.88 -15.94
CA ASN A 331 16.25 2.94 -16.75
C ASN A 331 15.16 3.74 -16.04
N ASN A 332 14.82 3.41 -14.79
CA ASN A 332 13.73 4.02 -14.02
C ASN A 332 14.14 4.23 -12.55
N LYS A 333 15.07 5.16 -12.32
CA LYS A 333 15.65 5.39 -10.98
C LYS A 333 14.74 6.26 -10.11
N ALA A 334 13.88 5.63 -9.33
CA ALA A 334 12.90 6.30 -8.48
C ALA A 334 13.14 6.05 -6.97
N GLY A 335 14.22 5.38 -6.60
CA GLY A 335 14.44 4.91 -5.22
C GLY A 335 14.11 3.42 -5.10
N GLY A 336 13.58 3.03 -3.95
CA GLY A 336 13.11 1.67 -3.69
C GLY A 336 14.14 0.74 -3.02
N ALA A 337 13.69 -0.47 -2.74
CA ALA A 337 14.50 -1.58 -2.28
C ALA A 337 14.55 -2.69 -3.34
N GLN A 338 15.75 -3.10 -3.76
CA GLN A 338 15.90 -4.20 -4.71
C GLN A 338 15.57 -5.53 -4.03
N ILE A 339 14.86 -6.42 -4.73
CA ILE A 339 14.54 -7.76 -4.25
C ILE A 339 15.71 -8.69 -4.57
N GLY A 340 16.62 -8.87 -3.61
CA GLY A 340 17.89 -9.57 -3.83
C GLY A 340 18.65 -9.01 -5.03
N ASP A 341 19.18 -9.89 -5.89
CA ASP A 341 19.90 -9.51 -7.12
C ASP A 341 19.07 -9.68 -8.39
N THR A 342 17.73 -9.69 -8.28
CA THR A 342 16.81 -9.99 -9.40
C THR A 342 16.75 -8.88 -10.45
N GLY A 343 16.97 -7.64 -10.00
CA GLY A 343 16.81 -6.41 -10.79
C GLY A 343 15.39 -5.84 -10.73
N ILE A 344 14.49 -6.47 -9.98
CA ILE A 344 13.13 -5.97 -9.68
C ILE A 344 13.15 -5.32 -8.30
N TRP A 345 12.37 -4.24 -8.14
CA TRP A 345 12.40 -3.37 -6.98
C TRP A 345 11.02 -3.22 -6.33
N VAL A 346 11.00 -2.87 -5.05
CA VAL A 346 9.82 -2.36 -4.35
C VAL A 346 9.99 -0.87 -4.15
N GLY A 347 9.11 -0.08 -4.76
CA GLY A 347 9.03 1.36 -4.56
C GLY A 347 7.89 1.68 -3.60
N ASP A 348 6.69 1.83 -4.15
CA ASP A 348 5.46 1.98 -3.37
C ASP A 348 5.15 0.70 -2.59
N TYR A 349 4.80 0.85 -1.31
CA TYR A 349 4.39 -0.26 -0.45
C TYR A 349 3.26 0.17 0.50
N THR A 350 2.55 -0.83 1.01
CA THR A 350 1.69 -0.70 2.20
C THR A 350 2.21 -1.62 3.29
N VAL A 351 2.23 -1.16 4.54
CA VAL A 351 2.57 -1.96 5.72
C VAL A 351 1.39 -2.00 6.69
N GLN A 352 1.04 -3.19 7.17
CA GLN A 352 -0.09 -3.46 8.07
C GLN A 352 0.27 -4.57 9.08
N PRO A 353 -0.37 -4.65 10.26
CA PRO A 353 -0.15 -5.72 11.23
C PRO A 353 -0.86 -7.05 10.87
#